data_AF-A0A535W4R3-F1
#
_entry.id   AF-A0A535W4R3-F1
#
_cell.length_a   1.000
_cell.length_b   1.000
_cell.length_c   1.000
_cell.angle_alpha   90.00
_cell.angle_beta   90.00
_cell.angle_gamma   90.00
#
_symmetry.space_group_name_H-M   'P 1'
#
loop_
_entity.id
_entity.type
_entity.pdbx_description
1 polymer ?
#
loop_
_entity_poly.entity_id
_entity_poly.type
_entity_poly.pdbx_seq_one_letter_code
_entity_poly.pdbx_strand_id
1 'polypeptide(L)'
;MPAFRLFAAALLAMALVAPLAAPNPAHAATPLKVALIVGPMGSQTSWNRSHADSLASQAVALGATVAKAYSPNATYPKVRAAVAGANIIIYYGHGNGFPNPYHATLQADRNNGWGLNTTTTHGDADSWSAGTLVYCGEKALEGKLTSSDGAAQRKYCAGGAITPAPGFVMIYIGSCYTAGGNENGRSAATNSDARAHLAYFSRPMIGVLGASGYFAGHSMGVMADLLANPDRSYGDIFNDNLPSVLAGYDMPHQLVSGAREWLTRQSSDPYWEYAFAGNPARTFNGGTSTFTAPTGTGDFVAPRITFRSPAAKKTGVATTAKVVVTFSEAVYNAGANVTLWRGTTKIGTTAAYNATTFTVTLTPKSRLARGVTYTVKAGSSIRDAVGNKFPAAKWTFKTAY
;
A
#
# COMPACT_ATOMS: atom_id res chain seq x y z
N MET A 1 -18.19 -42.42 49.70
CA MET A 1 -17.67 -42.87 48.39
C MET A 1 -18.77 -42.61 47.35
N PRO A 2 -18.52 -42.06 46.14
CA PRO A 2 -17.30 -41.50 45.52
C PRO A 2 -17.41 -39.96 45.28
N ALA A 3 -16.37 -39.17 45.53
CA ALA A 3 -15.32 -38.76 44.58
C ALA A 3 -15.84 -38.01 43.33
N PHE A 4 -16.01 -36.69 43.42
CA PHE A 4 -16.03 -35.80 42.26
C PHE A 4 -14.71 -35.02 42.19
N ARG A 5 -14.00 -35.26 41.10
CA ARG A 5 -12.62 -34.85 40.82
C ARG A 5 -12.55 -33.35 40.53
N LEU A 6 -11.60 -32.66 41.17
CA LEU A 6 -11.16 -31.34 40.74
C LEU A 6 -10.54 -31.45 39.34
N PHE A 7 -11.17 -30.83 38.33
CA PHE A 7 -10.51 -30.56 37.06
C PHE A 7 -9.67 -29.29 37.22
N ALA A 8 -8.37 -29.45 37.44
CA ALA A 8 -7.40 -28.39 37.23
C ALA A 8 -7.34 -28.08 35.73
N ALA A 9 -7.82 -26.90 35.33
CA ALA A 9 -7.60 -26.39 33.98
C ALA A 9 -6.14 -25.96 33.86
N ALA A 10 -5.31 -26.82 33.27
CA ALA A 10 -3.98 -26.44 32.82
C ALA A 10 -4.12 -25.42 31.68
N LEU A 11 -3.80 -24.16 31.95
CA LEU A 11 -3.56 -23.14 30.94
C LEU A 11 -2.33 -23.55 30.14
N LEU A 12 -2.56 -24.21 29.00
CA LEU A 12 -1.51 -24.47 28.01
C LEU A 12 -1.22 -23.15 27.29
N ALA A 13 -0.17 -22.45 27.73
CA ALA A 13 0.40 -21.34 26.97
C ALA A 13 1.00 -21.92 25.68
N MET A 14 0.23 -21.90 24.58
CA MET A 14 0.78 -22.13 23.24
C MET A 14 1.61 -20.89 22.87
N ALA A 15 2.90 -20.93 23.21
CA ALA A 15 3.89 -20.13 22.50
C ALA A 15 3.96 -20.65 21.07
N LEU A 16 3.27 -19.98 20.15
CA LEU A 16 3.55 -20.14 18.72
C LEU A 16 4.95 -19.56 18.46
N VAL A 17 5.96 -20.41 18.58
CA VAL A 17 7.24 -20.17 17.92
C VAL A 17 6.99 -20.44 16.44
N ALA A 18 6.55 -19.42 15.71
CA ALA A 18 6.67 -19.42 14.27
C ALA A 18 8.17 -19.59 13.94
N PRO A 19 8.54 -20.36 12.90
CA PRO A 19 9.91 -20.36 12.45
C PRO A 19 10.20 -18.94 11.96
N LEU A 20 11.02 -18.21 12.73
CA LEU A 20 11.74 -17.05 12.22
C LEU A 20 12.48 -17.57 10.99
N ALA A 21 12.10 -17.10 9.81
CA ALA A 21 12.99 -17.20 8.66
C ALA A 21 14.35 -16.65 9.14
N ALA A 22 15.35 -17.53 9.13
CA ALA A 22 16.71 -17.20 9.55
C ALA A 22 17.14 -15.88 8.88
N PRO A 23 17.89 -15.02 9.57
CA PRO A 23 18.24 -13.72 9.03
C PRO A 23 18.99 -13.91 7.72
N ASN A 24 18.42 -13.41 6.61
CA ASN A 24 19.22 -13.11 5.43
C ASN A 24 20.45 -12.33 5.91
N PRO A 25 21.66 -12.72 5.46
CA PRO A 25 22.89 -12.18 5.99
C PRO A 25 22.86 -10.65 5.96
N ALA A 26 23.37 -10.08 7.06
CA ALA A 26 23.86 -8.72 7.17
C ALA A 26 24.55 -8.29 5.88
N HIS A 27 24.46 -7.02 5.52
CA HIS A 27 25.00 -6.44 4.29
C HIS A 27 26.54 -6.62 4.19
N ALA A 28 26.99 -7.83 3.89
CA ALA A 28 28.37 -8.28 4.01
C ALA A 28 29.26 -7.84 2.84
N ALA A 29 28.67 -7.26 1.80
CA ALA A 29 29.40 -6.67 0.70
C ALA A 29 29.95 -5.31 1.12
N THR A 30 31.26 -5.25 1.37
CA THR A 30 32.00 -4.00 1.54
C THR A 30 32.83 -3.70 0.29
N PRO A 31 32.82 -2.46 -0.23
CA PRO A 31 32.01 -1.34 0.23
C PRO A 31 30.53 -1.54 -0.10
N LEU A 32 29.65 -1.06 0.78
CA LEU A 32 28.21 -1.05 0.55
C LEU A 32 27.88 -0.25 -0.71
N LYS A 33 26.82 -0.61 -1.42
CA LYS A 33 26.39 0.10 -2.63
C LYS A 33 25.07 0.83 -2.41
N VAL A 34 25.06 2.13 -2.69
CA VAL A 34 23.85 2.98 -2.72
C VAL A 34 23.46 3.26 -4.18
N ALA A 35 22.24 2.92 -4.56
CA ALA A 35 21.67 3.28 -5.86
C ALA A 35 20.74 4.48 -5.69
N LEU A 36 21.02 5.57 -6.40
CA LEU A 36 20.19 6.78 -6.45
C LEU A 36 19.48 6.87 -7.79
N ILE A 37 18.16 6.96 -7.74
CA ILE A 37 17.29 7.06 -8.92
C ILE A 37 16.58 8.41 -8.87
N VAL A 38 16.61 9.16 -9.98
CA VAL A 38 15.83 10.38 -10.16
C VAL A 38 15.02 10.25 -11.44
N GLY A 39 13.69 10.08 -11.33
CA GLY A 39 12.78 10.04 -12.47
C GLY A 39 12.50 11.43 -13.07
N PRO A 40 11.90 11.51 -14.28
CA PRO A 40 11.52 12.79 -14.87
C PRO A 40 10.32 13.39 -14.12
N MET A 41 10.44 14.66 -13.71
CA MET A 41 9.42 15.47 -13.03
C MET A 41 9.38 16.90 -13.61
N GLY A 42 9.65 17.05 -14.90
CA GLY A 42 9.66 18.33 -15.58
C GLY A 42 10.64 19.29 -14.92
N SER A 43 10.15 20.48 -14.54
CA SER A 43 10.95 21.53 -13.92
C SER A 43 11.54 21.17 -12.55
N GLN A 44 10.98 20.19 -11.84
CA GLN A 44 11.49 19.76 -10.53
C GLN A 44 12.70 18.82 -10.63
N THR A 45 12.99 18.30 -11.82
CA THR A 45 14.00 17.24 -11.99
C THR A 45 15.41 17.72 -11.61
N SER A 46 15.77 18.97 -11.95
CA SER A 46 17.07 19.56 -11.60
C SER A 46 17.27 19.68 -10.09
N TRP A 47 16.24 20.11 -9.37
CA TRP A 47 16.25 20.20 -7.91
C TRP A 47 16.44 18.82 -7.27
N ASN A 48 15.74 17.80 -7.77
CA ASN A 48 15.87 16.43 -7.27
C ASN A 48 17.26 15.82 -7.57
N ARG A 49 17.84 16.08 -8.75
CA ARG A 49 19.23 15.69 -9.05
C ARG A 49 20.21 16.31 -8.05
N SER A 50 20.09 17.60 -7.76
CA SER A 50 20.96 18.27 -6.80
C SER A 50 20.86 17.66 -5.40
N HIS A 51 19.65 17.31 -4.93
CA HIS A 51 19.47 16.66 -3.63
C HIS A 51 20.05 15.24 -3.62
N ALA A 52 19.82 14.47 -4.70
CA ALA A 52 20.41 13.16 -4.86
C ALA A 52 21.95 13.21 -4.95
N ASP A 53 22.54 14.26 -5.52
CA ASP A 53 23.99 14.47 -5.53
C ASP A 53 24.56 14.79 -4.15
N SER A 54 23.82 15.52 -3.31
CA SER A 54 24.18 15.70 -1.90
C SER A 54 24.17 14.36 -1.15
N LEU A 55 23.15 13.52 -1.35
CA LEU A 55 23.13 12.16 -0.78
C LEU A 55 24.27 11.29 -1.31
N ALA A 56 24.58 11.36 -2.60
CA ALA A 56 25.70 10.63 -3.18
C ALA A 56 27.02 11.01 -2.50
N SER A 57 27.25 12.30 -2.30
CA SER A 57 28.46 12.81 -1.64
C SER A 57 28.54 12.34 -0.19
N GLN A 58 27.41 12.36 0.53
CA GLN A 58 27.34 11.86 1.91
C GLN A 58 27.56 10.34 1.99
N ALA A 59 26.98 9.55 1.09
CA ALA A 59 27.19 8.11 1.02
C ALA A 59 28.66 7.75 0.79
N VAL A 60 29.34 8.46 -0.13
CA VAL A 60 30.78 8.29 -0.38
C VAL A 60 31.59 8.69 0.85
N ALA A 61 31.25 9.78 1.53
CA ALA A 61 31.92 10.20 2.77
C ALA A 61 31.78 9.15 3.89
N LEU A 62 30.70 8.36 3.88
CA LEU A 62 30.45 7.25 4.80
C LEU A 62 30.98 5.90 4.28
N GLY A 63 31.78 5.89 3.21
CA GLY A 63 32.48 4.70 2.71
C GLY A 63 31.67 3.80 1.76
N ALA A 64 30.50 4.24 1.31
CA ALA A 64 29.71 3.51 0.32
C ALA A 64 30.11 3.87 -1.12
N THR A 65 29.91 2.94 -2.04
CA THR A 65 29.90 3.21 -3.49
C THR A 65 28.54 3.69 -3.94
N VAL A 66 28.51 4.52 -4.98
CA VAL A 66 27.26 5.11 -5.49
C VAL A 66 27.06 4.77 -6.96
N ALA A 67 25.86 4.32 -7.31
CA ALA A 67 25.39 4.19 -8.68
C ALA A 67 24.20 5.13 -8.93
N LYS A 68 24.27 5.94 -10.00
CA LYS A 68 23.25 6.95 -10.33
C LYS A 68 22.47 6.54 -11.58
N ALA A 69 21.16 6.68 -11.53
CA ALA A 69 20.27 6.59 -12.69
C ALA A 69 19.32 7.78 -12.70
N TYR A 70 19.77 8.90 -13.28
CA TYR A 70 19.04 10.17 -13.25
C TYR A 70 18.43 10.50 -14.61
N SER A 71 17.23 11.06 -14.57
CA SER A 71 16.61 11.74 -15.71
C SER A 71 17.55 12.86 -16.21
N PRO A 72 17.74 13.02 -17.54
CA PRO A 72 16.92 12.52 -18.65
C PRO A 72 17.19 11.06 -19.06
N ASN A 73 18.08 10.38 -18.34
CA ASN A 73 18.58 9.06 -18.67
C ASN A 73 18.06 7.95 -17.75
N ALA A 74 17.07 8.21 -16.88
CA ALA A 74 16.53 7.21 -15.95
C ALA A 74 15.57 6.24 -16.66
N THR A 75 16.07 5.51 -17.66
CA THR A 75 15.34 4.44 -18.32
C THR A 75 15.38 3.17 -17.48
N TYR A 76 14.40 2.28 -17.63
CA TYR A 76 14.35 1.05 -16.84
C TYR A 76 15.62 0.18 -16.93
N PRO A 77 16.26 -0.02 -18.09
CA PRO A 77 17.54 -0.74 -18.16
C PRO A 77 18.67 -0.07 -17.37
N LYS A 78 18.78 1.28 -17.41
CA LYS A 78 19.80 2.02 -16.66
C LYS A 78 19.54 1.98 -15.16
N VAL A 79 18.28 2.09 -14.75
CA VAL A 79 17.87 1.92 -13.36
C VAL A 79 18.20 0.51 -12.86
N ARG A 80 17.87 -0.54 -13.62
CA ARG A 80 18.22 -1.93 -13.29
C ARG A 80 19.71 -2.14 -13.09
N ALA A 81 20.54 -1.56 -13.95
CA ALA A 81 21.99 -1.61 -13.81
C ALA A 81 22.48 -0.89 -12.54
N ALA A 82 21.90 0.26 -12.21
CA ALA A 82 22.27 1.00 -11.01
C ALA A 82 21.91 0.23 -9.72
N VAL A 83 20.70 -0.34 -9.65
CA VAL A 83 20.22 -1.08 -8.46
C VAL A 83 20.82 -2.47 -8.30
N ALA A 84 21.47 -3.03 -9.33
CA ALA A 84 22.07 -4.35 -9.25
C ALA A 84 23.10 -4.44 -8.11
N GLY A 85 22.86 -5.28 -7.11
CA GLY A 85 23.69 -5.42 -5.91
C GLY A 85 23.68 -4.22 -4.95
N ALA A 86 22.73 -3.28 -5.08
CA ALA A 86 22.61 -2.16 -4.15
C ALA A 86 22.05 -2.62 -2.79
N ASN A 87 22.68 -2.16 -1.70
CA ASN A 87 22.24 -2.35 -0.31
C ASN A 87 21.19 -1.31 0.10
N ILE A 88 21.28 -0.11 -0.45
CA ILE A 88 20.28 0.95 -0.28
C ILE A 88 19.85 1.43 -1.66
N ILE A 89 18.55 1.50 -1.90
CA ILE A 89 17.97 2.14 -3.08
C ILE A 89 17.21 3.37 -2.63
N ILE A 90 17.50 4.51 -3.25
CA ILE A 90 16.84 5.79 -2.97
C ILE A 90 16.18 6.28 -4.25
N TYR A 91 14.89 6.61 -4.19
CA TYR A 91 14.11 7.06 -5.34
C TYR A 91 13.51 8.45 -5.12
N TYR A 92 13.77 9.34 -6.08
CA TYR A 92 13.06 10.60 -6.29
C TYR A 92 12.26 10.49 -7.59
N GLY A 93 10.96 10.78 -7.55
CA GLY A 93 10.13 10.71 -8.76
C GLY A 93 8.65 10.51 -8.47
N HIS A 94 7.88 10.43 -9.56
CA HIS A 94 6.46 10.13 -9.48
C HIS A 94 6.20 8.71 -8.95
N GLY A 95 5.37 8.62 -7.91
CA GLY A 95 4.73 7.38 -7.50
C GLY A 95 3.38 7.20 -8.19
N ASN A 96 3.03 5.95 -8.50
CA ASN A 96 1.69 5.58 -8.98
C ASN A 96 1.15 4.46 -8.09
N GLY A 97 0.52 4.80 -6.97
CA GLY A 97 0.07 3.83 -5.97
C GLY A 97 -1.22 3.11 -6.32
N PHE A 98 -1.61 2.14 -5.49
CA PHE A 98 -2.97 1.61 -5.43
C PHE A 98 -3.46 1.59 -3.96
N PRO A 99 -4.73 1.91 -3.66
CA PRO A 99 -5.76 2.43 -4.55
C PRO A 99 -5.37 3.77 -5.21
N ASN A 100 -6.01 4.08 -6.33
CA ASN A 100 -5.83 5.36 -7.03
C ASN A 100 -7.13 5.73 -7.75
N PRO A 101 -7.32 7.00 -8.16
CA PRO A 101 -8.56 7.45 -8.78
C PRO A 101 -8.67 7.08 -10.27
N TYR A 102 -7.62 6.53 -10.88
CA TYR A 102 -7.60 6.20 -12.30
C TYR A 102 -8.22 4.82 -12.57
N HIS A 103 -8.01 3.87 -11.67
CA HIS A 103 -8.47 2.50 -11.84
C HIS A 103 -9.03 1.92 -10.54
N ALA A 104 -10.21 1.31 -10.62
CA ALA A 104 -10.87 0.66 -9.48
C ALA A 104 -10.21 -0.66 -9.05
N THR A 105 -9.30 -1.19 -9.86
CA THR A 105 -8.57 -2.44 -9.60
C THR A 105 -7.08 -2.20 -9.78
N LEU A 106 -6.29 -2.88 -8.97
CA LEU A 106 -4.84 -2.88 -9.07
C LEU A 106 -4.39 -3.27 -10.49
N GLN A 107 -3.54 -2.44 -11.08
CA GLN A 107 -2.83 -2.72 -12.32
C GLN A 107 -1.33 -2.88 -12.00
N ALA A 108 -0.95 -4.10 -11.59
CA ALA A 108 0.40 -4.38 -11.08
C ALA A 108 1.53 -4.19 -12.11
N ASP A 109 1.21 -4.04 -13.41
CA ASP A 109 2.19 -3.68 -14.43
C ASP A 109 2.70 -2.23 -14.29
N ARG A 110 1.90 -1.34 -13.68
CA ARG A 110 2.19 0.10 -13.57
C ARG A 110 1.99 0.71 -12.19
N ASN A 111 1.28 0.04 -11.30
CA ASN A 111 1.12 0.51 -9.92
C ASN A 111 2.30 0.06 -9.04
N ASN A 112 2.58 0.84 -7.99
CA ASN A 112 3.49 0.52 -6.89
C ASN A 112 4.93 0.28 -7.34
N GLY A 113 5.44 1.18 -8.18
CA GLY A 113 6.82 1.14 -8.67
C GLY A 113 7.34 2.53 -9.02
N TRP A 114 8.06 2.68 -10.13
CA TRP A 114 8.78 3.91 -10.45
C TRP A 114 8.30 4.55 -11.76
N GLY A 115 8.10 5.88 -11.74
CA GLY A 115 7.99 6.69 -12.94
C GLY A 115 9.36 6.97 -13.54
N LEU A 116 9.59 6.52 -14.77
CA LEU A 116 10.90 6.49 -15.45
C LEU A 116 10.82 7.07 -16.87
N ASN A 117 11.95 7.51 -17.41
CA ASN A 117 12.04 7.95 -18.80
C ASN A 117 11.77 6.78 -19.77
N THR A 118 10.99 7.02 -20.83
CA THR A 118 10.80 6.02 -21.90
C THR A 118 12.01 5.92 -22.82
N THR A 119 12.71 7.03 -23.03
CA THR A 119 13.94 7.12 -23.84
C THR A 119 14.89 8.16 -23.23
N THR A 120 16.11 8.26 -23.76
CA THR A 120 17.09 9.28 -23.36
C THR A 120 16.95 10.61 -24.12
N THR A 121 16.00 10.72 -25.07
CA THR A 121 15.87 11.87 -25.98
C THR A 121 14.78 12.85 -25.54
N HIS A 122 13.87 12.46 -24.66
CA HIS A 122 12.77 13.32 -24.18
C HIS A 122 13.17 14.24 -23.02
N GLY A 123 14.45 14.32 -22.68
CA GLY A 123 14.90 15.17 -21.58
C GLY A 123 14.24 14.78 -20.25
N ASP A 124 13.88 15.79 -19.48
CA ASP A 124 13.23 15.66 -18.16
C ASP A 124 11.68 15.64 -18.28
N ALA A 125 11.13 15.45 -19.48
CA ALA A 125 9.69 15.54 -19.71
C ALA A 125 8.91 14.42 -18.99
N ASP A 126 7.80 14.81 -18.34
CA ASP A 126 7.09 14.06 -17.30
C ASP A 126 5.64 13.72 -17.66
N SER A 127 5.35 13.51 -18.95
CA SER A 127 4.00 13.22 -19.42
C SER A 127 3.79 11.76 -19.79
N TRP A 128 2.92 11.09 -19.04
CA TRP A 128 2.43 9.74 -19.39
C TRP A 128 1.63 9.76 -20.70
N SER A 129 0.76 10.75 -20.91
CA SER A 129 -0.09 10.84 -22.10
C SER A 129 0.71 11.16 -23.37
N ALA A 130 1.80 11.94 -23.25
CA ALA A 130 2.73 12.20 -24.35
C ALA A 130 3.79 11.09 -24.52
N GLY A 131 3.81 10.08 -23.64
CA GLY A 131 4.73 8.94 -23.73
C GLY A 131 6.19 9.26 -23.40
N THR A 132 6.46 10.36 -22.70
CA THR A 132 7.82 10.73 -22.27
C THR A 132 8.24 10.03 -20.97
N LEU A 133 7.25 9.67 -20.15
CA LEU A 133 7.39 8.89 -18.92
C LEU A 133 6.58 7.58 -19.00
N VAL A 134 7.09 6.53 -18.38
CA VAL A 134 6.40 5.25 -18.14
C VAL A 134 6.41 4.91 -16.66
N TYR A 135 5.30 4.38 -16.14
CA TYR A 135 5.25 3.78 -14.82
C TYR A 135 5.59 2.29 -14.90
N CYS A 136 6.73 1.90 -14.33
CA CYS A 136 7.16 0.52 -14.19
C CYS A 136 6.72 0.01 -12.80
N GLY A 137 5.60 -0.72 -12.77
CA GLY A 137 4.98 -1.20 -11.52
C GLY A 137 5.58 -2.50 -10.99
N GLU A 138 4.93 -3.09 -10.00
CA GLU A 138 5.36 -4.33 -9.30
C GLU A 138 5.85 -5.41 -10.25
N LYS A 139 5.07 -5.75 -11.28
CA LYS A 139 5.44 -6.79 -12.25
C LYS A 139 6.70 -6.45 -13.02
N ALA A 140 6.96 -5.18 -13.32
CA ALA A 140 8.22 -4.80 -13.96
C ALA A 140 9.38 -5.07 -13.00
N LEU A 141 9.30 -4.53 -11.79
CA LEU A 141 10.33 -4.67 -10.76
C LEU A 141 10.63 -6.14 -10.42
N GLU A 142 9.61 -6.99 -10.41
CA GLU A 142 9.71 -8.43 -10.18
C GLU A 142 10.08 -9.24 -11.43
N GLY A 143 10.16 -8.62 -12.61
CA GLY A 143 10.46 -9.30 -13.87
C GLY A 143 9.33 -10.22 -14.37
N LYS A 144 8.08 -9.96 -14.00
CA LYS A 144 6.88 -10.77 -14.25
C LYS A 144 5.92 -10.15 -15.27
N LEU A 145 6.37 -9.22 -16.11
CA LEU A 145 5.54 -8.70 -17.20
C LEU A 145 5.22 -9.81 -18.21
N THR A 146 3.98 -9.81 -18.69
CA THR A 146 3.38 -10.79 -19.60
C THR A 146 2.78 -10.09 -20.82
N SER A 147 2.34 -10.85 -21.82
CA SER A 147 1.68 -10.31 -23.02
C SER A 147 0.37 -9.56 -22.72
N SER A 148 -0.30 -9.86 -21.61
CA SER A 148 -1.54 -9.18 -21.19
C SER A 148 -1.33 -7.83 -20.50
N ASP A 149 -0.10 -7.49 -20.11
CA ASP A 149 0.22 -6.23 -19.43
C ASP A 149 0.30 -5.05 -20.42
N GLY A 150 0.33 -3.80 -19.96
CA GLY A 150 0.30 -2.61 -20.82
C GLY A 150 1.42 -2.55 -21.87
N ALA A 151 1.10 -2.13 -23.10
CA ALA A 151 2.08 -2.10 -24.19
C ALA A 151 3.30 -1.21 -23.90
N ALA A 152 3.09 -0.06 -23.23
CA ALA A 152 4.18 0.81 -22.80
C ALA A 152 5.08 0.13 -21.75
N GLN A 153 4.49 -0.55 -20.76
CA GLN A 153 5.21 -1.32 -19.75
C GLN A 153 6.04 -2.43 -20.40
N ARG A 154 5.45 -3.21 -21.31
CA ARG A 154 6.18 -4.27 -22.03
C ARG A 154 7.32 -3.72 -22.89
N LYS A 155 7.15 -2.52 -23.47
CA LYS A 155 8.17 -1.90 -24.32
C LYS A 155 9.33 -1.30 -23.51
N TYR A 156 9.01 -0.57 -22.44
CA TYR A 156 9.99 0.28 -21.76
C TYR A 156 10.41 -0.24 -20.38
N CYS A 157 9.66 -1.14 -19.77
CA CYS A 157 9.91 -1.71 -18.44
C CYS A 157 10.21 -3.22 -18.46
N ALA A 158 10.45 -3.80 -19.64
CA ALA A 158 10.86 -5.20 -19.76
C ALA A 158 12.38 -5.37 -19.57
N GLY A 159 12.85 -6.62 -19.66
CA GLY A 159 14.28 -6.97 -19.56
C GLY A 159 14.66 -7.73 -18.28
N GLY A 160 13.70 -7.96 -17.37
CA GLY A 160 13.85 -8.76 -16.16
C GLY A 160 13.66 -7.95 -14.88
N ALA A 161 13.77 -8.65 -13.74
CA ALA A 161 13.63 -8.06 -12.42
C ALA A 161 14.77 -7.09 -12.09
N ILE A 162 14.55 -6.19 -11.13
CA ILE A 162 15.65 -5.54 -10.42
C ILE A 162 16.35 -6.59 -9.54
N THR A 163 17.65 -6.41 -9.30
CA THR A 163 18.47 -7.39 -8.57
C THR A 163 19.29 -6.72 -7.47
N PRO A 164 18.67 -6.09 -6.47
CA PRO A 164 19.40 -5.51 -5.34
C PRO A 164 20.08 -6.58 -4.48
N ALA A 165 20.93 -6.14 -3.55
CA ALA A 165 21.53 -7.04 -2.59
C ALA A 165 20.45 -7.67 -1.68
N PRO A 166 20.64 -8.92 -1.21
CA PRO A 166 19.74 -9.51 -0.22
C PRO A 166 19.56 -8.61 1.00
N GLY A 167 18.31 -8.41 1.43
CA GLY A 167 18.02 -7.57 2.58
C GLY A 167 18.23 -6.08 2.35
N PHE A 168 18.28 -5.59 1.11
CA PHE A 168 18.41 -4.14 0.83
C PHE A 168 17.36 -3.29 1.56
N VAL A 169 17.64 -2.00 1.69
CA VAL A 169 16.69 -1.00 2.20
C VAL A 169 16.19 -0.14 1.04
N MET A 170 14.87 0.07 0.98
CA MET A 170 14.23 0.97 0.02
C MET A 170 13.86 2.29 0.70
N ILE A 171 14.27 3.42 0.10
CA ILE A 171 13.95 4.77 0.58
C ILE A 171 13.26 5.56 -0.54
N TYR A 172 12.05 6.02 -0.28
CA TYR A 172 11.29 6.90 -1.17
C TYR A 172 11.30 8.33 -0.64
N ILE A 173 11.69 9.29 -1.48
CA ILE A 173 11.76 10.69 -1.08
C ILE A 173 10.79 11.52 -1.93
N GLY A 174 9.76 12.08 -1.29
CA GLY A 174 8.80 13.00 -1.93
C GLY A 174 7.89 12.38 -3.00
N SER A 175 7.86 11.06 -3.13
CA SER A 175 7.00 10.35 -4.09
C SER A 175 5.56 10.25 -3.57
N CYS A 176 4.57 10.58 -4.42
CA CYS A 176 3.16 10.38 -4.06
C CYS A 176 2.86 8.90 -3.73
N TYR A 177 1.86 8.65 -2.87
CA TYR A 177 1.41 7.32 -2.42
C TYR A 177 2.36 6.54 -1.50
N THR A 178 3.68 6.73 -1.58
CA THR A 178 4.66 5.90 -0.87
C THR A 178 4.54 6.00 0.66
N ALA A 179 4.24 7.20 1.16
CA ALA A 179 4.01 7.46 2.58
C ALA A 179 2.54 7.44 3.00
N GLY A 180 1.62 6.99 2.13
CA GLY A 180 0.18 6.98 2.39
C GLY A 180 -0.59 8.16 1.77
N GLY A 181 0.09 9.23 1.35
CA GLY A 181 -0.54 10.40 0.73
C GLY A 181 -1.22 10.13 -0.62
N ASN A 182 -2.04 11.07 -1.08
CA ASN A 182 -2.53 11.11 -2.46
C ASN A 182 -1.58 11.92 -3.36
N GLU A 183 -1.89 12.03 -4.65
CA GLU A 183 -1.27 13.03 -5.53
C GLU A 183 -1.51 14.46 -5.06
N ASN A 184 -0.55 15.34 -5.35
CA ASN A 184 -0.68 16.78 -5.13
C ASN A 184 -1.93 17.34 -5.83
N GLY A 185 -2.64 18.26 -5.17
CA GLY A 185 -3.87 18.85 -5.68
C GLY A 185 -5.13 17.99 -5.49
N ARG A 186 -5.02 16.81 -4.86
CA ARG A 186 -6.16 16.02 -4.42
C ARG A 186 -6.49 16.25 -2.95
N SER A 187 -7.72 15.88 -2.58
CA SER A 187 -8.09 15.77 -1.17
C SER A 187 -7.17 14.79 -0.46
N ALA A 188 -6.92 15.01 0.82
CA ALA A 188 -6.14 14.09 1.64
C ALA A 188 -6.67 12.64 1.59
N ALA A 189 -5.77 11.69 1.75
CA ALA A 189 -6.12 10.28 1.80
C ALA A 189 -6.87 9.98 3.11
N THR A 190 -7.90 9.15 3.03
CA THR A 190 -8.53 8.59 4.23
C THR A 190 -7.55 7.68 4.95
N ASN A 191 -7.76 7.38 6.24
CA ASN A 191 -6.87 6.49 6.98
C ASN A 191 -6.72 5.12 6.26
N SER A 192 -7.83 4.52 5.83
CA SER A 192 -7.82 3.25 5.09
C SER A 192 -7.12 3.34 3.74
N ASP A 193 -7.30 4.45 3.01
CA ASP A 193 -6.62 4.64 1.71
C ASP A 193 -5.11 4.77 1.95
N ALA A 194 -4.68 5.55 2.95
CA ALA A 194 -3.28 5.75 3.27
C ALA A 194 -2.58 4.45 3.68
N ARG A 195 -3.25 3.65 4.52
CA ARG A 195 -2.75 2.33 4.89
C ARG A 195 -2.65 1.40 3.68
N ALA A 196 -3.67 1.41 2.81
CA ALA A 196 -3.63 0.63 1.58
C ALA A 196 -2.49 1.08 0.66
N HIS A 197 -2.30 2.38 0.45
CA HIS A 197 -1.19 2.90 -0.36
C HIS A 197 0.15 2.37 0.15
N LEU A 198 0.44 2.53 1.45
CA LEU A 198 1.67 2.02 2.04
C LEU A 198 1.80 0.51 1.82
N ALA A 199 0.77 -0.27 2.18
CA ALA A 199 0.77 -1.72 2.06
C ALA A 199 1.04 -2.21 0.63
N TYR A 200 0.39 -1.58 -0.36
CA TYR A 200 0.54 -1.92 -1.76
C TYR A 200 1.89 -1.48 -2.34
N PHE A 201 2.45 -0.35 -1.88
CA PHE A 201 3.74 0.13 -2.34
C PHE A 201 4.93 -0.62 -1.72
N SER A 202 4.82 -1.02 -0.45
CA SER A 202 5.87 -1.75 0.27
C SER A 202 5.89 -3.24 -0.05
N ARG A 203 4.75 -3.87 -0.40
CA ARG A 203 4.69 -5.32 -0.63
C ARG A 203 5.64 -5.86 -1.72
N PRO A 204 5.87 -5.24 -2.90
CA PRO A 204 6.84 -5.79 -3.85
C PRO A 204 8.25 -5.75 -3.24
N MET A 205 8.57 -4.71 -2.47
CA MET A 205 9.89 -4.53 -1.86
C MET A 205 10.12 -5.54 -0.75
N ILE A 206 9.25 -5.57 0.26
CA ILE A 206 9.42 -6.40 1.46
C ILE A 206 9.01 -7.86 1.19
N GLY A 207 7.85 -8.06 0.55
CA GLY A 207 7.23 -9.38 0.41
C GLY A 207 7.75 -10.21 -0.76
N VAL A 208 8.39 -9.60 -1.76
CA VAL A 208 8.86 -10.31 -2.96
C VAL A 208 10.34 -10.12 -3.22
N LEU A 209 10.82 -8.87 -3.24
CA LEU A 209 12.21 -8.54 -3.58
C LEU A 209 13.17 -8.70 -2.39
N GLY A 210 12.64 -8.92 -1.19
CA GLY A 210 13.42 -9.25 0.01
C GLY A 210 14.09 -8.05 0.67
N ALA A 211 13.51 -6.85 0.55
CA ALA A 211 13.93 -5.70 1.33
C ALA A 211 13.74 -5.96 2.83
N SER A 212 14.69 -5.53 3.64
CA SER A 212 14.63 -5.64 5.09
C SER A 212 13.88 -4.47 5.74
N GLY A 213 13.87 -3.32 5.06
CA GLY A 213 13.18 -2.10 5.47
C GLY A 213 12.74 -1.25 4.29
N TYR A 214 11.60 -0.57 4.46
CA TYR A 214 11.03 0.39 3.55
C TYR A 214 10.81 1.69 4.32
N PHE A 215 11.33 2.80 3.80
CA PHE A 215 11.16 4.12 4.35
C PHE A 215 10.58 5.03 3.26
N ALA A 216 9.59 5.84 3.62
CA ALA A 216 9.08 6.89 2.75
C ALA A 216 8.98 8.18 3.56
N GLY A 217 9.33 9.31 2.94
CA GLY A 217 9.38 10.59 3.65
C GLY A 217 9.86 11.74 2.80
N HIS A 218 10.22 12.83 3.49
CA HIS A 218 10.97 13.95 2.93
C HIS A 218 12.39 14.07 3.51
N SER A 219 12.78 13.16 4.41
CA SER A 219 14.08 13.21 5.10
C SER A 219 15.21 12.60 4.27
N MET A 220 16.37 13.26 4.32
CA MET A 220 17.64 12.78 3.76
C MET A 220 18.49 12.00 4.79
N GLY A 221 18.13 12.03 6.07
CA GLY A 221 18.98 11.53 7.17
C GLY A 221 18.97 10.01 7.34
N VAL A 222 17.89 9.32 6.92
CA VAL A 222 17.76 7.86 7.08
C VAL A 222 18.94 7.11 6.46
N MET A 223 19.36 7.48 5.25
CA MET A 223 20.52 6.84 4.59
C MET A 223 21.80 7.05 5.42
N ALA A 224 22.03 8.25 5.93
CA ALA A 224 23.21 8.56 6.71
C ALA A 224 23.23 7.74 8.01
N ASP A 225 22.10 7.63 8.70
CA ASP A 225 21.98 6.83 9.92
C ASP A 225 22.15 5.34 9.67
N LEU A 226 21.63 4.80 8.57
CA LEU A 226 21.82 3.39 8.19
C LEU A 226 23.31 3.07 7.96
N LEU A 227 24.05 3.98 7.32
CA LEU A 227 25.47 3.80 7.02
C LEU A 227 26.36 4.04 8.25
N ALA A 228 26.06 5.06 9.05
CA ALA A 228 26.86 5.44 10.21
C ALA A 228 26.57 4.59 11.45
N ASN A 229 25.33 4.11 11.60
CA ASN A 229 24.84 3.41 12.79
C ASN A 229 24.13 2.10 12.43
N PRO A 230 24.80 1.15 11.74
CA PRO A 230 24.14 0.01 11.11
C PRO A 230 23.52 -1.01 12.10
N ASP A 231 23.90 -0.95 13.38
CA ASP A 231 23.36 -1.79 14.45
C ASP A 231 22.13 -1.19 15.16
N ARG A 232 21.73 0.04 14.79
CA ARG A 232 20.48 0.63 15.28
C ARG A 232 19.27 -0.05 14.65
N SER A 233 18.19 -0.13 15.42
CA SER A 233 16.91 -0.62 14.91
C SER A 233 16.37 0.32 13.83
N TYR A 234 15.70 -0.24 12.81
CA TYR A 234 15.01 0.57 11.81
C TYR A 234 13.93 1.45 12.44
N GLY A 235 13.30 1.00 13.52
CA GLY A 235 12.30 1.76 14.25
C GLY A 235 12.88 3.05 14.85
N ASP A 236 14.03 2.97 15.52
CA ASP A 236 14.65 4.18 16.10
C ASP A 236 15.23 5.09 15.02
N ILE A 237 15.83 4.53 13.96
CA ILE A 237 16.27 5.33 12.80
C ILE A 237 15.09 6.08 12.18
N PHE A 238 13.93 5.42 12.03
CA PHE A 238 12.73 6.08 11.52
C PHE A 238 12.31 7.23 12.44
N ASN A 239 12.13 6.98 13.73
CA ASN A 239 11.64 7.97 14.69
C ASN A 239 12.54 9.21 14.79
N ASP A 240 13.86 9.03 14.81
CA ASP A 240 14.81 10.16 14.88
C ASP A 240 14.79 11.03 13.61
N ASN A 241 14.34 10.45 12.50
CA ASN A 241 14.22 11.14 11.21
C ASN A 241 12.82 11.72 10.97
N LEU A 242 11.93 11.67 11.96
CA LEU A 242 10.61 12.31 11.91
C LEU A 242 10.67 13.75 12.43
N PRO A 243 9.96 14.68 11.78
CA PRO A 243 9.59 15.94 12.42
C PRO A 243 8.86 15.69 13.75
N SER A 244 9.24 16.42 14.80
CA SER A 244 8.71 16.25 16.17
C SER A 244 7.21 16.49 16.32
N VAL A 245 6.59 17.14 15.33
CA VAL A 245 5.16 17.47 15.30
C VAL A 245 4.27 16.31 14.81
N LEU A 246 4.87 15.19 14.38
CA LEU A 246 4.12 14.07 13.81
C LEU A 246 3.73 13.03 14.86
N ALA A 247 2.47 12.62 14.83
CA ALA A 247 2.01 11.43 15.52
C ALA A 247 2.22 10.22 14.60
N GLY A 248 2.83 9.16 15.13
CA GLY A 248 3.00 7.89 14.41
C GLY A 248 2.03 6.81 14.87
N TYR A 249 1.60 5.95 13.96
CA TYR A 249 0.62 4.89 14.17
C TYR A 249 1.23 3.56 13.76
N ASP A 250 1.28 2.59 14.68
CA ASP A 250 1.86 1.26 14.45
C ASP A 250 0.78 0.21 14.19
N MET A 251 0.88 -0.49 13.06
CA MET A 251 -0.09 -1.48 12.63
C MET A 251 0.59 -2.74 12.06
N PRO A 252 -0.04 -3.93 12.12
CA PRO A 252 0.37 -5.06 11.31
C PRO A 252 0.27 -4.74 9.82
N HIS A 253 1.22 -5.21 9.02
CA HIS A 253 1.19 -5.01 7.58
C HIS A 253 0.02 -5.78 6.93
N GLN A 254 -0.77 -5.11 6.09
CA GLN A 254 -1.99 -5.68 5.50
C GLN A 254 -1.75 -6.85 4.54
N LEU A 255 -0.59 -6.87 3.87
CA LEU A 255 -0.33 -7.76 2.73
C LEU A 255 0.94 -8.61 2.91
N VAL A 256 1.77 -8.33 3.92
CA VAL A 256 3.01 -9.06 4.19
C VAL A 256 2.98 -9.58 5.62
N SER A 257 2.85 -10.90 5.78
CA SER A 257 2.78 -11.53 7.10
C SER A 257 4.06 -11.28 7.91
N GLY A 258 3.90 -10.94 9.19
CA GLY A 258 5.02 -10.68 10.11
C GLY A 258 5.67 -9.30 9.99
N ALA A 259 5.32 -8.50 8.98
CA ALA A 259 5.77 -7.12 8.85
C ALA A 259 4.85 -6.13 9.59
N ARG A 260 5.36 -4.93 9.87
CA ARG A 260 4.64 -3.77 10.41
C ARG A 260 4.51 -2.67 9.35
N GLU A 261 3.52 -1.82 9.53
CA GLU A 261 3.26 -0.58 8.78
C GLU A 261 3.18 0.55 9.80
N TRP A 262 4.05 1.54 9.67
CA TRP A 262 4.00 2.77 10.45
C TRP A 262 3.65 3.92 9.52
N LEU A 263 2.62 4.66 9.88
CA LEU A 263 2.19 5.88 9.19
C LEU A 263 2.32 7.07 10.14
N THR A 264 2.63 8.24 9.62
CA THR A 264 2.74 9.45 10.43
C THR A 264 2.04 10.64 9.77
N ARG A 265 1.42 11.48 10.60
CA ARG A 265 0.82 12.77 10.21
C ARG A 265 0.79 13.74 11.38
N GLN A 266 0.68 15.03 11.12
CA GLN A 266 0.38 15.99 12.19
C GLN A 266 -1.09 15.84 12.60
N SER A 267 -1.43 16.19 13.84
CA SER A 267 -2.85 16.24 14.24
C SER A 267 -3.64 17.32 13.49
N SER A 268 -2.96 18.38 13.05
CA SER A 268 -3.51 19.51 12.30
C SER A 268 -3.42 19.37 10.78
N ASP A 269 -2.65 18.41 10.28
CA ASP A 269 -2.43 18.20 8.85
C ASP A 269 -3.03 16.87 8.40
N PRO A 270 -3.93 16.86 7.41
CA PRO A 270 -4.52 15.62 6.92
C PRO A 270 -3.58 14.79 6.02
N TYR A 271 -2.38 15.26 5.67
CA TYR A 271 -1.44 14.58 4.79
C TYR A 271 -0.53 13.58 5.52
N TRP A 272 -0.40 12.39 4.92
CA TRP A 272 0.50 11.33 5.36
C TRP A 272 1.83 11.47 4.64
N GLU A 273 2.88 11.82 5.38
CA GLU A 273 4.13 12.29 4.79
C GLU A 273 5.31 11.36 5.04
N TYR A 274 5.33 10.63 6.15
CA TYR A 274 6.38 9.65 6.44
C TYR A 274 5.78 8.31 6.80
N ALA A 275 6.44 7.26 6.32
CA ALA A 275 6.04 5.89 6.59
C ALA A 275 7.23 4.94 6.69
N PHE A 276 7.04 3.87 7.47
CA PHE A 276 7.93 2.73 7.51
C PHE A 276 7.13 1.44 7.24
N ALA A 277 7.75 0.49 6.56
CA ALA A 277 7.23 -0.88 6.48
C ALA A 277 8.38 -1.90 6.59
N GLY A 278 8.13 -2.98 7.32
CA GLY A 278 9.12 -4.03 7.58
C GLY A 278 9.11 -4.50 9.03
N ASN A 279 10.22 -5.09 9.50
CA ASN A 279 10.39 -5.40 10.91
C ASN A 279 11.15 -4.24 11.59
N PRO A 280 10.51 -3.44 12.48
CA PRO A 280 11.15 -2.27 13.08
C PRO A 280 12.32 -2.62 14.01
N ALA A 281 12.37 -3.85 14.53
CA ALA A 281 13.47 -4.31 15.37
C ALA A 281 14.71 -4.71 14.56
N ARG A 282 14.59 -4.96 13.24
CA ARG A 282 15.75 -5.31 12.39
C ARG A 282 16.74 -4.15 12.33
N THR A 283 18.00 -4.49 12.20
CA THR A 283 19.10 -3.54 11.98
C THR A 283 19.63 -3.67 10.56
N PHE A 284 20.31 -2.64 10.07
CA PHE A 284 20.94 -2.64 8.75
C PHE A 284 22.03 -3.72 8.64
N ASN A 285 22.73 -3.97 9.73
CA ASN A 285 23.71 -5.05 9.86
C ASN A 285 23.09 -6.45 10.06
N GLY A 286 21.82 -6.65 9.70
CA GLY A 286 21.16 -7.97 9.70
C GLY A 286 20.75 -8.52 11.07
N GLY A 287 21.04 -7.82 12.17
CA GLY A 287 20.67 -8.18 13.53
C GLY A 287 19.29 -7.68 13.96
N THR A 288 19.05 -7.70 15.27
CA THR A 288 17.89 -7.05 15.89
C THR A 288 18.31 -6.22 17.08
N SER A 289 17.66 -5.09 17.30
CA SER A 289 17.81 -4.26 18.49
C SER A 289 16.44 -3.86 19.04
N THR A 290 16.40 -3.43 20.29
CA THR A 290 15.20 -2.83 20.88
C THR A 290 14.84 -1.56 20.12
N PHE A 291 13.56 -1.23 20.09
CA PHE A 291 13.06 -0.04 19.41
C PHE A 291 11.89 0.56 20.19
N THR A 292 11.61 1.83 19.94
CA THR A 292 10.40 2.48 20.43
C THR A 292 9.31 2.48 19.36
N ALA A 293 8.19 1.79 19.61
CA ALA A 293 7.05 1.82 18.70
C ALA A 293 6.32 3.18 18.77
N PRO A 294 5.79 3.69 17.65
CA PRO A 294 4.84 4.79 17.67
C PRO A 294 3.58 4.43 18.49
N THR A 295 3.04 5.39 19.24
CA THR A 295 1.95 5.17 20.22
C THR A 295 0.59 5.72 19.78
N GLY A 296 0.44 6.18 18.54
CA GLY A 296 -0.80 6.73 18.01
C GLY A 296 -1.90 5.69 17.86
N THR A 297 -3.12 6.04 18.29
CA THR A 297 -4.32 5.23 18.09
C THR A 297 -5.16 5.81 16.95
N GLY A 298 -5.53 4.99 15.97
CA GLY A 298 -6.41 5.41 14.88
C GLY A 298 -7.16 4.22 14.29
N ASP A 299 -8.32 4.50 13.70
CA ASP A 299 -9.06 3.49 12.95
C ASP A 299 -8.68 3.56 11.47
N PHE A 300 -8.10 2.45 10.98
CA PHE A 300 -7.64 2.26 9.60
C PHE A 300 -8.34 1.06 8.94
N VAL A 301 -9.39 0.52 9.56
CA VAL A 301 -10.11 -0.64 9.06
C VAL A 301 -11.28 -0.15 8.23
N ALA A 302 -11.30 -0.51 6.94
CA ALA A 302 -12.45 -0.19 6.11
C ALA A 302 -13.66 -1.08 6.45
N PRO A 303 -14.89 -0.55 6.40
CA PRO A 303 -16.09 -1.34 6.56
C PRO A 303 -16.17 -2.48 5.55
N ARG A 304 -16.68 -3.65 5.96
CA ARG A 304 -16.99 -4.78 5.08
C ARG A 304 -18.40 -5.31 5.30
N ILE A 305 -18.96 -5.99 4.30
CA ILE A 305 -20.22 -6.72 4.46
C ILE A 305 -19.95 -8.00 5.25
N THR A 306 -20.56 -8.15 6.42
CA THR A 306 -20.51 -9.35 7.25
C THR A 306 -21.70 -10.28 6.99
N PHE A 307 -22.85 -9.73 6.58
CA PHE A 307 -24.03 -10.50 6.23
C PHE A 307 -24.81 -9.89 5.06
N ARG A 308 -25.41 -10.73 4.23
CA ARG A 308 -26.31 -10.31 3.14
C ARG A 308 -27.46 -11.30 2.93
N SER A 309 -28.66 -10.76 2.73
CA SER A 309 -29.84 -11.50 2.32
C SER A 309 -30.62 -10.71 1.27
N PRO A 310 -31.05 -11.29 0.14
CA PRO A 310 -30.71 -12.63 -0.33
C PRO A 310 -29.20 -12.83 -0.55
N ALA A 311 -28.74 -14.05 -0.32
CA ALA A 311 -27.35 -14.43 -0.55
C ALA A 311 -26.95 -14.29 -2.03
N ALA A 312 -25.65 -14.14 -2.29
CA ALA A 312 -25.12 -14.07 -3.65
C ALA A 312 -25.53 -15.32 -4.46
N LYS A 313 -26.06 -15.11 -5.66
CA LYS A 313 -26.56 -16.12 -6.60
C LYS A 313 -27.74 -16.96 -6.07
N LYS A 314 -28.39 -16.57 -4.97
CA LYS A 314 -29.56 -17.30 -4.45
C LYS A 314 -30.71 -17.29 -5.46
N THR A 315 -31.32 -18.45 -5.68
CA THR A 315 -32.52 -18.63 -6.51
C THR A 315 -33.75 -18.91 -5.62
N GLY A 316 -34.95 -18.87 -6.21
CA GLY A 316 -36.19 -19.16 -5.48
C GLY A 316 -36.55 -18.09 -4.45
N VAL A 317 -36.02 -16.88 -4.58
CA VAL A 317 -36.27 -15.79 -3.62
C VAL A 317 -37.73 -15.32 -3.75
N ALA A 318 -38.41 -15.13 -2.63
CA ALA A 318 -39.78 -14.62 -2.62
C ALA A 318 -39.88 -13.26 -3.33
N THR A 319 -40.96 -13.02 -4.07
CA THR A 319 -41.18 -11.73 -4.75
C THR A 319 -41.44 -10.56 -3.80
N THR A 320 -41.65 -10.85 -2.51
CA THR A 320 -41.78 -9.87 -1.41
C THR A 320 -40.50 -9.72 -0.60
N ALA A 321 -39.41 -10.39 -0.99
CA ALA A 321 -38.17 -10.37 -0.22
C ALA A 321 -37.60 -8.95 -0.09
N LYS A 322 -37.22 -8.61 1.15
CA LYS A 322 -36.39 -7.45 1.44
C LYS A 322 -34.93 -7.78 1.16
N VAL A 323 -34.13 -6.75 0.89
CA VAL A 323 -32.67 -6.88 0.86
C VAL A 323 -32.13 -6.39 2.19
N VAL A 324 -31.33 -7.20 2.87
CA VAL A 324 -30.68 -6.91 4.15
C VAL A 324 -29.18 -7.00 3.95
N VAL A 325 -28.45 -5.98 4.38
CA VAL A 325 -26.99 -5.92 4.34
C VAL A 325 -26.49 -5.45 5.69
N THR A 326 -25.64 -6.25 6.34
CA THR A 326 -24.99 -5.89 7.61
C THR A 326 -23.52 -5.62 7.36
N PHE A 327 -23.03 -4.52 7.93
CA PHE A 327 -21.63 -4.11 7.87
C PHE A 327 -20.87 -4.57 9.12
N SER A 328 -19.54 -4.54 9.07
CA SER A 328 -18.66 -4.85 10.21
C SER A 328 -18.72 -3.81 11.33
N GLU A 329 -19.20 -2.61 11.02
CA GLU A 329 -19.16 -1.43 11.87
C GLU A 329 -20.20 -0.40 11.43
N ALA A 330 -20.32 0.68 12.21
CA ALA A 330 -21.19 1.80 11.88
C ALA A 330 -20.74 2.48 10.58
N VAL A 331 -21.69 2.74 9.69
CA VAL A 331 -21.43 3.37 8.39
C VAL A 331 -22.42 4.48 8.08
N TYR A 332 -21.95 5.48 7.36
CA TYR A 332 -22.70 6.61 6.84
C TYR A 332 -23.05 6.40 5.37
N ASN A 333 -24.13 7.04 4.92
CA ASN A 333 -24.66 7.02 3.55
C ASN A 333 -25.12 5.65 3.02
N ALA A 334 -25.12 4.59 3.83
CA ALA A 334 -25.55 3.25 3.41
C ALA A 334 -26.97 3.22 2.84
N GLY A 335 -27.91 3.94 3.46
CA GLY A 335 -29.31 4.02 2.98
C GLY A 335 -29.46 4.56 1.55
N ALA A 336 -28.60 5.49 1.13
CA ALA A 336 -28.62 6.06 -0.22
C ALA A 336 -27.81 5.23 -1.23
N ASN A 337 -26.85 4.44 -0.76
CA ASN A 337 -25.83 3.80 -1.59
C ASN A 337 -25.95 2.28 -1.70
N VAL A 338 -26.85 1.66 -0.94
CA VAL A 338 -27.29 0.28 -1.20
C VAL A 338 -28.55 0.33 -2.06
N THR A 339 -28.48 -0.25 -3.25
CA THR A 339 -29.51 -0.10 -4.29
C THR A 339 -29.82 -1.43 -4.98
N LEU A 340 -31.06 -1.58 -5.43
CA LEU A 340 -31.56 -2.77 -6.13
C LEU A 340 -31.80 -2.45 -7.61
N TRP A 341 -31.40 -3.34 -8.51
CA TRP A 341 -31.47 -3.15 -9.97
C TRP A 341 -32.02 -4.38 -10.67
N ARG A 342 -32.70 -4.17 -11.79
CA ARG A 342 -33.02 -5.18 -12.80
C ARG A 342 -32.38 -4.75 -14.12
N GLY A 343 -31.34 -5.45 -14.55
CA GLY A 343 -30.51 -4.98 -15.67
C GLY A 343 -29.97 -3.58 -15.38
N THR A 344 -30.31 -2.61 -16.23
CA THR A 344 -29.95 -1.19 -16.09
C THR A 344 -31.00 -0.36 -15.34
N THR A 345 -32.18 -0.91 -15.05
CA THR A 345 -33.27 -0.20 -14.37
C THR A 345 -33.13 -0.29 -12.85
N LYS A 346 -33.08 0.86 -12.17
CA LYS A 346 -33.11 0.93 -10.71
C LYS A 346 -34.51 0.62 -10.20
N ILE A 347 -34.61 -0.27 -9.22
CA ILE A 347 -35.87 -0.64 -8.58
C ILE A 347 -36.15 0.33 -7.43
N GLY A 348 -37.38 0.85 -7.38
CA GLY A 348 -37.82 1.71 -6.29
C GLY A 348 -37.87 0.96 -4.96
N THR A 349 -37.05 1.37 -4.00
CA THR A 349 -37.01 0.82 -2.64
C THR A 349 -37.09 1.94 -1.61
N THR A 350 -37.63 1.68 -0.42
CA THR A 350 -37.30 2.45 0.79
C THR A 350 -36.11 1.81 1.47
N ALA A 351 -35.19 2.61 2.00
CA ALA A 351 -34.00 2.14 2.70
C ALA A 351 -34.03 2.62 4.15
N ALA A 352 -33.80 1.69 5.08
CA ALA A 352 -33.67 2.00 6.50
C ALA A 352 -32.34 1.46 7.01
N TYR A 353 -31.54 2.32 7.65
CA TYR A 353 -30.29 1.93 8.30
C TYR A 353 -30.47 1.91 9.82
N ASN A 354 -30.10 0.80 10.45
CA ASN A 354 -30.03 0.65 11.90
C ASN A 354 -28.57 0.71 12.33
N ALA A 355 -28.19 1.80 13.03
CA ALA A 355 -26.84 2.02 13.51
C ALA A 355 -26.43 1.12 14.68
N THR A 356 -27.38 0.48 15.38
CA THR A 356 -27.08 -0.47 16.47
C THR A 356 -26.68 -1.84 15.94
N THR A 357 -27.31 -2.26 14.84
CA THR A 357 -27.04 -3.56 14.22
C THR A 357 -26.23 -3.44 12.93
N PHE A 358 -25.74 -2.24 12.60
CA PHE A 358 -25.03 -1.91 11.36
C PHE A 358 -25.71 -2.41 10.09
N THR A 359 -27.04 -2.42 10.08
CA THR A 359 -27.82 -3.11 9.05
C THR A 359 -28.63 -2.13 8.24
N VAL A 360 -28.49 -2.18 6.91
CA VAL A 360 -29.39 -1.52 5.96
C VAL A 360 -30.39 -2.53 5.40
N THR A 361 -31.67 -2.15 5.44
CA THR A 361 -32.76 -2.93 4.84
C THR A 361 -33.40 -2.14 3.71
N LEU A 362 -33.38 -2.70 2.50
CA LEU A 362 -34.16 -2.20 1.38
C LEU A 362 -35.49 -2.95 1.29
N THR A 363 -36.59 -2.21 1.28
CA THR A 363 -37.94 -2.73 1.04
C THR A 363 -38.41 -2.27 -0.35
N PRO A 364 -38.61 -3.19 -1.31
CA PRO A 364 -39.19 -2.86 -2.62
C PRO A 364 -40.57 -2.21 -2.47
N LYS A 365 -40.82 -1.11 -3.20
CA LYS A 365 -42.12 -0.40 -3.19
C LYS A 365 -43.23 -1.20 -3.89
N SER A 366 -42.84 -2.14 -4.76
CA SER A 366 -43.72 -3.07 -5.45
C SER A 366 -43.12 -4.48 -5.40
N ARG A 367 -43.97 -5.51 -5.54
CA ARG A 367 -43.50 -6.89 -5.63
C ARG A 367 -42.50 -7.03 -6.77
N LEU A 368 -41.44 -7.77 -6.52
CA LEU A 368 -40.47 -8.14 -7.53
C LEU A 368 -41.14 -9.07 -8.58
N ALA A 369 -40.71 -9.00 -9.84
CA ALA A 369 -41.21 -9.90 -10.88
C ALA A 369 -40.70 -11.32 -10.64
N ARG A 370 -41.49 -12.31 -11.04
CA ARG A 370 -41.17 -13.74 -10.89
C ARG A 370 -40.13 -14.20 -11.90
N GLY A 371 -39.27 -15.13 -11.50
CA GLY A 371 -38.22 -15.69 -12.34
C GLY A 371 -37.16 -14.68 -12.83
N VAL A 372 -37.07 -13.50 -12.22
CA VAL A 372 -36.18 -12.40 -12.65
C VAL A 372 -34.93 -12.32 -11.78
N THR A 373 -33.79 -12.09 -12.43
CA THR A 373 -32.52 -11.79 -11.76
C THR A 373 -32.44 -10.31 -11.39
N TYR A 374 -32.14 -10.05 -10.12
CA TYR A 374 -31.89 -8.73 -9.57
C TYR A 374 -30.43 -8.60 -9.13
N THR A 375 -29.90 -7.38 -9.19
CA THR A 375 -28.55 -7.03 -8.76
C THR A 375 -28.62 -6.05 -7.60
N VAL A 376 -28.01 -6.38 -6.47
CA VAL A 376 -27.76 -5.43 -5.38
C VAL A 376 -26.40 -4.78 -5.60
N LYS A 377 -26.33 -3.46 -5.47
CA LYS A 377 -25.10 -2.68 -5.51
C LYS A 377 -24.96 -1.89 -4.21
N ALA A 378 -23.84 -2.06 -3.51
CA ALA A 378 -23.41 -1.22 -2.40
C ALA A 378 -22.24 -0.35 -2.88
N GLY A 379 -22.45 0.96 -2.96
CA GLY A 379 -21.51 1.92 -3.56
C GLY A 379 -20.37 2.35 -2.64
N SER A 380 -19.32 2.91 -3.23
CA SER A 380 -18.09 3.37 -2.54
C SER A 380 -18.23 4.68 -1.75
N SER A 381 -19.37 5.37 -1.83
CA SER A 381 -19.65 6.56 -1.00
C SER A 381 -20.05 6.21 0.45
N ILE A 382 -20.23 4.92 0.74
CA ILE A 382 -20.38 4.39 2.10
C ILE A 382 -19.03 4.48 2.80
N ARG A 383 -19.02 4.99 4.03
CA ARG A 383 -17.81 5.17 4.85
C ARG A 383 -18.13 5.09 6.33
N ASP A 384 -17.15 4.81 7.17
CA ASP A 384 -17.30 4.89 8.64
C ASP A 384 -17.23 6.34 9.16
N ALA A 385 -17.12 6.48 10.49
CA ALA A 385 -17.05 7.78 11.18
C ALA A 385 -15.74 8.55 10.94
N VAL A 386 -14.62 7.85 10.72
CA VAL A 386 -13.31 8.48 10.48
C VAL A 386 -13.00 8.64 8.98
N GLY A 387 -13.90 8.16 8.13
CA GLY A 387 -13.86 8.32 6.68
C GLY A 387 -13.31 7.12 5.92
N ASN A 388 -13.04 5.98 6.56
CA ASN A 388 -12.59 4.79 5.83
C ASN A 388 -13.68 4.33 4.86
N LYS A 389 -13.29 4.17 3.60
CA LYS A 389 -14.25 3.91 2.50
C LYS A 389 -14.60 2.44 2.44
N PHE A 390 -15.89 2.16 2.33
CA PHE A 390 -16.38 0.81 2.03
C PHE A 390 -15.95 0.39 0.60
N PRO A 391 -15.26 -0.76 0.44
CA PRO A 391 -14.98 -1.31 -0.88
C PRO A 391 -16.29 -1.68 -1.58
N ALA A 392 -16.60 -1.02 -2.69
CA ALA A 392 -17.87 -1.21 -3.39
C ALA A 392 -18.12 -2.70 -3.71
N ALA A 393 -19.36 -3.14 -3.52
CA ALA A 393 -19.74 -4.53 -3.68
C ALA A 393 -20.99 -4.69 -4.56
N LYS A 394 -21.04 -5.75 -5.37
CA LYS A 394 -22.22 -6.11 -6.16
C LYS A 394 -22.47 -7.62 -6.15
N TRP A 395 -23.72 -8.04 -6.10
CA TRP A 395 -24.12 -9.44 -6.24
C TRP A 395 -25.52 -9.56 -6.82
N THR A 396 -25.89 -10.76 -7.28
CA THR A 396 -27.20 -11.04 -7.87
C THR A 396 -27.99 -12.05 -7.07
N PHE A 397 -29.31 -12.07 -7.24
CA PHE A 397 -30.22 -13.14 -6.81
C PHE A 397 -31.38 -13.27 -7.81
N LYS A 398 -32.07 -14.42 -7.84
CA LYS A 398 -33.21 -14.70 -8.73
C LYS A 398 -34.47 -15.02 -7.93
N THR A 399 -35.59 -14.38 -8.29
CA THR A 399 -36.88 -14.65 -7.68
C THR A 399 -37.47 -15.99 -8.12
N ALA A 400 -38.36 -16.55 -7.30
CA ALA A 400 -39.15 -17.72 -7.65
C ALA A 400 -40.12 -17.45 -8.82
N TYR A 401 -40.53 -18.51 -9.51
CA TYR A 401 -41.53 -18.49 -10.59
C TYR A 401 -42.97 -18.33 -10.06
#